data_AF-A0A833IZR6-F1
#
_entry.id   AF-A0A833IZR6-F1
#
_cell.length_a   1.000
_cell.length_b   1.000
_cell.length_c   1.000
_cell.angle_alpha   90.00
_cell.angle_beta   90.00
_cell.angle_gamma   90.00
#
_symmetry.space_group_name_H-M   'P 1'
#
loop_
_entity.id
_entity.type
_entity.pdbx_description
1 polymer ?
#
loop_
_entity_poly.entity_id
_entity_poly.type
_entity_poly.pdbx_seq_one_letter_code
_entity_poly.pdbx_strand_id
1 'polypeptide(L)'
;MRALNDQEIAVLRALSDEFMSASVIKIRAGRPSSALIDEIRDICIELERRGLAEHTGSARRSRSRWRRSTAEVSICSGEQS
;
A
#
# COMPACT_ATOMS: atom_id res chain seq x y z
N MET A 1 -15.08 -1.43 9.69
CA MET A 1 -13.74 -1.49 9.08
C MET A 1 -13.19 -2.89 9.36
N ARG A 2 -12.83 -3.67 8.32
CA ARG A 2 -12.30 -5.03 8.50
C ARG A 2 -10.83 -4.96 8.93
N ALA A 3 -10.40 -5.86 9.80
CA ALA A 3 -8.98 -6.04 10.12
C ALA A 3 -8.17 -6.41 8.86
N LEU A 4 -6.94 -5.91 8.77
CA LEU A 4 -6.00 -6.34 7.74
C LEU A 4 -5.60 -7.80 7.96
N ASN A 5 -5.53 -8.57 6.90
CA ASN A 5 -4.94 -9.91 6.93
C ASN A 5 -3.40 -9.86 6.87
N ASP A 6 -2.72 -10.97 7.15
CA ASP A 6 -1.25 -11.04 7.17
C ASP A 6 -0.61 -10.59 5.85
N GLN A 7 -1.31 -10.84 4.75
CA GLN A 7 -0.89 -10.50 3.40
C GLN A 7 -0.91 -8.98 3.14
N GLU A 8 -1.98 -8.31 3.56
CA GLU A 8 -2.13 -6.86 3.51
C GLU A 8 -1.13 -6.18 4.44
N ILE A 9 -0.90 -6.74 5.64
CA ILE A 9 0.10 -6.25 6.60
C ILE A 9 1.52 -6.35 6.03
N ALA A 10 1.87 -7.48 5.41
CA ALA A 10 3.18 -7.65 4.79
C ALA A 10 3.42 -6.65 3.66
N VAL A 11 2.42 -6.41 2.81
CA VAL A 11 2.49 -5.41 1.73
C VAL A 11 2.59 -4.00 2.31
N LEU A 12 1.81 -3.66 3.34
CA LEU A 12 1.88 -2.36 4.00
C LEU A 12 3.25 -2.10 4.64
N ARG A 13 3.86 -3.13 5.25
CA ARG A 13 5.23 -3.06 5.80
C ARG A 13 6.30 -2.92 4.72
N ALA A 14 6.07 -3.51 3.54
CA ALA A 14 6.97 -3.43 2.40
C ALA A 14 7.01 -2.03 1.73
N LEU A 15 5.92 -1.26 1.85
CA LEU A 15 5.87 0.12 1.38
C LEU A 15 6.83 1.03 2.18
N SER A 16 7.38 2.04 1.51
CA SER A 16 8.17 3.13 2.11
C SER A 16 7.59 4.48 1.70
N ASP A 17 8.20 5.57 2.17
CA ASP A 17 7.79 6.94 1.83
C ASP A 17 8.03 7.31 0.35
N GLU A 18 8.83 6.50 -0.36
CA GLU A 18 9.11 6.63 -1.78
C GLU A 18 8.19 5.75 -2.64
N PHE A 19 7.78 6.28 -3.80
CA PHE A 19 6.96 5.56 -4.77
C PHE A 19 7.70 4.39 -5.42
N MET A 20 7.20 3.17 -5.23
CA MET A 20 7.78 1.93 -5.76
C MET A 20 6.78 1.11 -6.56
N SER A 21 7.29 0.25 -7.45
CA SER A 21 6.44 -0.61 -8.29
C SER A 21 5.97 -1.87 -7.55
N ALA A 22 4.88 -2.48 -8.02
CA ALA A 22 4.36 -3.73 -7.47
C ALA A 22 5.39 -4.87 -7.43
N SER A 23 6.34 -4.91 -8.40
CA SER A 23 7.43 -5.89 -8.38
C SER A 23 8.39 -5.69 -7.21
N VAL A 24 8.73 -4.44 -6.89
CA VAL A 24 9.59 -4.12 -5.73
C VAL A 24 8.86 -4.43 -4.44
N ILE A 25 7.57 -4.08 -4.36
CA ILE A 25 6.71 -4.38 -3.21
C ILE A 25 6.64 -5.89 -2.98
N LYS A 26 6.46 -6.69 -4.05
CA LYS A 26 6.44 -8.15 -3.97
C LYS A 26 7.71 -8.70 -3.33
N ILE A 27 8.87 -8.24 -3.80
CA ILE A 27 10.19 -8.67 -3.30
C ILE A 27 10.34 -8.30 -1.82
N ARG A 28 10.02 -7.05 -1.46
CA ARG A 28 10.12 -6.57 -0.07
C ARG A 28 9.13 -7.24 0.88
N ALA A 29 7.96 -7.62 0.39
CA ALA A 29 6.95 -8.36 1.16
C ALA A 29 7.31 -9.85 1.36
N GLY A 30 8.46 -10.30 0.86
CA GLY A 30 8.91 -11.70 0.99
C GLY A 30 8.01 -12.68 0.22
N ARG A 31 7.30 -12.22 -0.80
CA ARG A 31 6.35 -13.05 -1.54
C ARG A 31 7.09 -14.00 -2.50
N PRO A 32 6.58 -15.22 -2.69
CA PRO A 32 7.16 -16.16 -3.62
C PRO A 32 7.10 -15.60 -5.04
N SER A 33 8.04 -16.04 -5.90
CA SER A 33 8.09 -15.65 -7.30
C SER A 33 6.79 -15.97 -8.05
N SER A 34 6.10 -17.04 -7.64
CA SER A 34 4.81 -17.49 -8.16
C SER A 34 3.63 -16.57 -7.84
N ALA A 35 3.75 -15.67 -6.85
CA ALA A 35 2.70 -14.71 -6.55
C ALA A 35 2.52 -13.73 -7.72
N LEU A 36 1.25 -13.54 -8.12
CA LEU A 36 0.92 -12.70 -9.26
C LEU A 36 1.09 -11.22 -8.88
N ILE A 37 1.63 -10.44 -9.81
CA ILE A 37 1.78 -8.99 -9.60
C ILE A 37 0.41 -8.32 -9.44
N ASP A 38 -0.63 -8.84 -10.10
CA ASP A 38 -1.98 -8.31 -9.98
C ASP A 38 -2.57 -8.51 -8.58
N GLU A 39 -2.26 -9.60 -7.86
CA GLU A 39 -2.66 -9.76 -6.45
C GLU A 39 -2.02 -8.68 -5.55
N ILE A 40 -0.75 -8.32 -5.81
CA ILE A 40 -0.08 -7.24 -5.08
C ILE A 40 -0.74 -5.90 -5.40
N ARG A 41 -1.15 -5.68 -6.65
CA ARG A 41 -1.87 -4.45 -7.05
C ARG A 41 -3.21 -4.34 -6.35
N ASP A 42 -3.99 -5.41 -6.30
CA ASP A 42 -5.29 -5.43 -5.63
C ASP A 42 -5.15 -5.09 -4.15
N ILE A 43 -4.13 -5.65 -3.48
CA ILE A 43 -3.81 -5.29 -2.09
C ILE A 43 -3.43 -3.81 -1.98
N CYS A 44 -2.56 -3.29 -2.86
CA CYS A 44 -2.17 -1.89 -2.82
C CYS A 44 -3.34 -0.93 -3.06
N ILE A 45 -4.28 -1.27 -3.96
CA ILE A 45 -5.51 -0.49 -4.19
C ILE A 45 -6.40 -0.51 -2.95
N GLU A 46 -6.51 -1.65 -2.27
CA GLU A 46 -7.28 -1.75 -1.04
C GLU A 46 -6.64 -0.94 0.09
N LEU A 47 -5.31 -0.93 0.21
CA LEU A 47 -4.59 -0.07 1.15
C LEU A 47 -4.77 1.42 0.83
N GLU A 48 -4.79 1.80 -0.45
CA GLU A 48 -5.07 3.16 -0.90
C GLU A 48 -6.49 3.59 -0.51
N ARG A 49 -7.49 2.75 -0.76
CA ARG A 49 -8.89 2.99 -0.36
C ARG A 49 -9.04 3.18 1.15
N ARG A 50 -8.18 2.54 1.93
CA ARG A 50 -8.14 2.68 3.41
C ARG A 50 -7.29 3.87 3.87
N GLY A 51 -6.70 4.63 2.96
CA GLY A 51 -5.83 5.77 3.28
C GLY A 51 -4.45 5.38 3.83
N LEU A 52 -4.06 4.11 3.72
CA LEU A 52 -2.80 3.56 4.23
C LEU A 52 -1.68 3.57 3.17
N ALA A 53 -2.04 3.73 1.90
CA ALA A 53 -1.10 3.87 0.79
C ALA A 53 -1.53 5.03 -0.12
N GLU A 54 -0.57 5.57 -0.84
CA GLU A 54 -0.83 6.53 -1.92
C GLU A 54 -0.39 5.93 -3.24
N HIS A 55 -1.15 6.20 -4.29
CA HIS A 55 -0.89 5.75 -5.65
C HIS A 55 -0.52 6.91 -6.56
N THR A 56 0.42 6.66 -7.48
CA THR A 56 0.71 7.57 -8.58
C THR A 56 0.78 6.84 -9.91
N GLY A 57 0.28 7.48 -10.96
CA GLY A 57 0.27 7.00 -12.34
C GLY A 57 -1.12 6.65 -12.86
N SER A 58 -1.28 6.62 -14.19
CA SER A 58 -2.54 6.22 -14.83
C SER A 58 -2.76 4.71 -14.67
N ALA A 59 -3.97 4.31 -14.26
CA ALA A 59 -4.41 2.93 -14.05
C ALA A 59 -4.30 2.01 -15.28
N ARG A 60 -3.83 2.51 -16.42
CA ARG A 60 -3.80 1.82 -17.73
C ARG A 60 -2.57 0.93 -18.01
N ARG A 61 -1.93 0.37 -16.96
CA ARG A 61 -1.15 -0.89 -16.97
C ARG A 61 0.39 -0.91 -16.83
N SER A 62 1.15 0.19 -16.84
CA SER A 62 2.63 0.03 -16.90
C SER A 62 3.46 0.78 -15.85
N ARG A 63 2.90 1.74 -15.12
CA ARG A 63 3.70 2.62 -14.23
C ARG A 63 3.03 2.97 -12.91
N SER A 64 2.03 2.21 -12.50
CA SER A 64 1.46 2.36 -11.17
C SER A 64 2.55 2.15 -10.12
N ARG A 65 2.73 3.16 -9.27
CA ARG A 65 3.65 3.11 -8.14
C ARG A 65 2.88 3.44 -6.88
N TRP A 66 3.30 2.84 -5.78
CA TRP A 66 2.68 3.02 -4.48
C TRP A 66 3.73 3.43 -3.47
N ARG A 67 3.32 4.24 -2.50
CA ARG A 67 4.09 4.54 -1.30
C ARG A 67 3.19 4.37 -0.07
N ARG A 68 3.79 4.29 1.11
CA ARG A 68 3.03 4.32 2.36
C ARG A 68 2.43 5.72 2.50
N SER A 69 1.16 5.78 2.88
CA SER A 69 0.52 7.05 3.19
C SER A 69 1.18 7.62 4.44
N THR A 70 1.69 8.84 4.34
CA THR A 70 2.17 9.62 5.48
C THR A 70 1.04 10.39 6.14
N ALA A 71 -0.21 10.22 5.67
CA ALA A 71 -1.35 10.65 6.43
C ALA A 71 -1.31 9.83 7.72
N GLU A 72 -0.67 10.41 8.74
CA GLU A 72 -0.93 10.06 10.11
C GLU A 72 -2.44 9.87 10.20
N VAL A 73 -2.86 8.74 10.77
CA VAL A 73 -4.20 8.67 11.34
C VAL A 73 -4.24 9.88 12.25
N SER A 74 -4.82 10.98 11.76
CA SER A 74 -5.11 12.17 12.52
C SER A 74 -6.21 11.70 13.45
N ILE A 75 -5.81 10.98 14.50
CA ILE A 75 -6.62 10.85 15.69
C ILE A 75 -6.72 12.30 16.13
N CYS A 76 -7.92 12.85 16.01
CA CYS A 76 -8.23 14.20 16.44
C CYS A 76 -7.70 14.40 17.85
N SER A 77 -6.52 15.00 17.99
CA SER A 77 -6.17 15.75 19.19
C SER A 77 -6.99 17.03 19.09
N GLY A 78 -8.26 16.93 19.49
CA GLY A 78 -9.02 18.09 19.87
C GLY A 78 -8.38 18.62 21.15
N GLU A 79 -7.57 19.66 21.03
CA GLU A 79 -7.35 20.58 22.13
C GLU A 79 -8.10 21.87 21.78
N GLN A 80 -9.25 22.01 22.42
CA GLN A 80 -10.08 23.22 22.39
C GLN A 80 -9.43 24.27 23.29
N SER A 81 -9.33 25.48 22.73
CA SER A 81 -9.39 26.81 23.37
C SER A 81 -8.37 27.20 24.44
#